data_AF-A0A1G7DP64-F1
#
_entry.id   AF-A0A1G7DP64-F1
#
_cell.length_a   1.000
_cell.length_b   1.000
_cell.length_c   1.000
_cell.angle_alpha   90.00
_cell.angle_beta   90.00
_cell.angle_gamma   90.00
#
_symmetry.space_group_name_H-M   'P 1'
#
loop_
_entity.id
_entity.type
_entity.pdbx_description
1 polymer ?
#
loop_
_entity_poly.entity_id
_entity_poly.type
_entity_poly.pdbx_seq_one_letter_code
_entity_poly.pdbx_strand_id
1 'polypeptide(L)'
;MAETTLHTPEYDPANDGWLGDFHRGPAVFSVHRETANAHPLSPPEYRISCNDGAGPRVICHYIDEPEPVPEWFGAWRGDEWCDWILEQARRLIADPENT
;
A
#
# COMPACT_ATOMS: atom_id res chain seq x y z
N MET A 1 30.74 28.50 -7.63
CA MET A 1 29.34 28.90 -7.83
C MET A 1 28.52 27.65 -7.61
N ALA A 2 27.62 27.69 -6.64
CA ALA A 2 27.04 26.53 -5.98
C ALA A 2 26.13 25.72 -6.92
N GLU A 3 26.52 24.49 -7.20
CA GLU A 3 25.66 23.44 -7.73
C GLU A 3 25.72 22.31 -6.69
N THR A 4 24.75 22.31 -5.79
CA THR A 4 24.43 21.15 -4.98
C THR A 4 22.93 21.25 -4.80
N THR A 5 22.22 20.81 -5.84
CA THR A 5 20.90 20.22 -5.66
C THR A 5 21.07 19.25 -4.51
N LEU A 6 20.54 19.63 -3.33
CA LEU A 6 20.40 18.72 -2.22
C LEU A 6 19.47 17.63 -2.71
N HIS A 7 20.07 16.58 -3.27
CA HIS A 7 19.44 15.31 -3.51
C HIS A 7 19.11 14.81 -2.11
N THR A 8 17.91 15.10 -1.64
CA THR A 8 17.40 14.51 -0.41
C THR A 8 17.55 13.00 -0.57
N PRO A 9 18.21 12.29 0.36
CA PRO A 9 18.18 10.85 0.33
C PRO A 9 16.80 10.41 0.86
N GLU A 10 15.73 10.50 0.05
CA GLU A 10 14.39 10.18 0.56
C GLU A 10 14.02 8.73 0.26
N TYR A 11 14.60 7.87 1.11
CA TYR A 11 14.30 6.44 1.26
C TYR A 11 14.85 5.56 0.11
N ASP A 12 15.53 4.47 0.47
CA ASP A 12 15.82 3.35 -0.43
C ASP A 12 14.88 2.17 -0.03
N PRO A 13 13.64 2.13 -0.58
CA PRO A 13 12.54 1.22 -0.20
C PRO A 13 12.63 -0.16 -0.85
N ALA A 14 13.83 -0.68 -1.13
CA ALA A 14 14.02 -1.82 -2.03
C ALA A 14 13.20 -3.09 -1.68
N ASN A 15 12.66 -3.19 -0.46
CA ASN A 15 11.48 -3.98 -0.19
C ASN A 15 10.77 -3.48 1.09
N ASP A 16 10.16 -2.30 1.07
CA ASP A 16 9.32 -1.76 2.17
C ASP A 16 8.00 -2.57 2.29
N GLY A 17 8.17 -3.87 2.54
CA GLY A 17 7.14 -4.89 2.54
C GLY A 17 6.27 -4.94 1.28
N TRP A 18 6.74 -4.46 0.12
CA TRP A 18 5.93 -4.45 -1.09
C TRP A 18 5.54 -5.89 -1.47
N LEU A 19 4.26 -6.10 -1.74
CA LEU A 19 3.69 -7.41 -2.04
C LEU A 19 3.28 -7.57 -3.49
N GLY A 20 3.14 -6.47 -4.24
CA GLY A 20 2.67 -6.50 -5.60
C GLY A 20 1.88 -5.26 -5.99
N ASP A 21 1.56 -5.18 -7.28
CA ASP A 21 0.66 -4.17 -7.82
C ASP A 21 -0.50 -4.77 -8.62
N PHE A 22 -1.59 -4.00 -8.72
CA PHE A 22 -2.72 -4.30 -9.58
C PHE A 22 -3.28 -3.00 -10.15
N HIS A 23 -3.93 -3.06 -11.31
CA HIS A 23 -4.39 -1.87 -12.01
C HIS A 23 -5.86 -1.97 -12.41
N ARG A 24 -6.52 -0.82 -12.44
CA ARG A 24 -7.86 -0.65 -13.00
C ARG A 24 -7.91 0.63 -13.82
N GLY A 25 -7.89 0.47 -15.14
CA GLY A 25 -7.77 1.61 -16.05
C GLY A 25 -6.44 2.35 -15.82
N PRO A 26 -6.45 3.69 -15.67
CA PRO A 26 -5.24 4.46 -15.43
C PRO A 26 -4.74 4.40 -13.97
N ALA A 27 -5.55 3.87 -13.04
CA ALA A 27 -5.20 3.77 -11.63
C ALA A 27 -4.36 2.52 -11.37
N VAL A 28 -3.18 2.73 -10.78
CA VAL A 28 -2.29 1.67 -10.30
C VAL A 28 -2.38 1.61 -8.78
N PHE A 29 -2.60 0.43 -8.24
CA PHE A 29 -2.67 0.16 -6.82
C PHE A 29 -1.47 -0.68 -6.40
N SER A 30 -0.84 -0.32 -5.29
CA SER A 30 0.32 -1.03 -4.75
C SER A 30 0.04 -1.44 -3.32
N VAL A 31 0.34 -2.70 -2.99
CA VAL A 31 0.15 -3.25 -1.65
C VAL A 31 1.49 -3.37 -0.97
N HIS A 32 1.55 -2.91 0.27
CA HIS A 32 2.73 -3.02 1.11
C HIS A 32 2.34 -3.57 2.47
N ARG A 33 3.21 -4.38 3.05
CA ARG A 33 3.18 -4.81 4.44
C ARG A 33 3.97 -3.79 5.27
N GLU A 34 3.32 -3.24 6.29
CA GLU A 34 3.97 -2.33 7.23
C GLU A 34 4.85 -3.14 8.19
N THR A 35 6.18 -2.96 8.10
CA THR A 35 7.16 -3.65 8.96
C THR A 35 7.86 -2.72 9.94
N ALA A 36 7.77 -1.41 9.76
CA ALA A 36 8.56 -0.43 10.51
C ALA A 36 8.28 -0.41 12.02
N ASN A 37 7.06 -0.77 12.45
CA ASN A 37 6.65 -0.79 13.87
C ASN A 37 5.93 -2.09 14.28
N ALA A 38 6.00 -3.14 13.46
CA ALA A 38 5.29 -4.38 13.73
C ALA A 38 5.91 -5.11 14.93
N HIS A 39 5.18 -5.18 16.04
CA HIS A 39 5.56 -6.06 17.15
C HIS A 39 5.42 -7.52 16.66
N PRO A 40 6.35 -8.44 16.98
CA PRO A 40 6.28 -9.84 16.52
C PRO A 40 5.05 -10.63 16.98
N LEU A 41 4.23 -10.04 17.86
CA LEU A 41 2.98 -10.60 18.38
C LEU A 41 1.73 -9.86 17.86
N SER A 42 1.93 -8.74 17.14
CA SER A 42 0.84 -8.00 16.52
C SER A 42 0.46 -8.67 15.20
N PRO A 43 -0.84 -8.62 14.83
CA PRO A 43 -1.26 -9.03 13.49
C PRO A 43 -0.52 -8.22 12.43
N PRO A 44 -0.27 -8.78 11.24
CA PRO A 44 0.35 -8.04 10.15
C PRO A 44 -0.53 -6.87 9.71
N GLU A 45 0.11 -5.72 9.52
CA GLU A 45 -0.54 -4.51 9.01
C GLU A 45 -0.15 -4.31 7.55
N TYR A 46 -1.10 -3.83 6.76
CA TYR A 46 -0.92 -3.62 5.33
C TYR A 46 -1.49 -2.27 4.91
N ARG A 47 -0.80 -1.63 3.98
CA ARG A 47 -1.23 -0.38 3.34
C ARG A 47 -1.43 -0.60 1.85
N ILE A 48 -2.46 0.05 1.32
CA ILE A 48 -2.76 0.10 -0.10
C ILE A 48 -2.63 1.55 -0.54
N SER A 49 -1.80 1.77 -1.56
CA SER A 49 -1.62 3.07 -2.20
C SER A 49 -2.20 3.05 -3.60
N CYS A 50 -2.77 4.17 -4.04
CA CYS A 50 -3.24 4.37 -5.41
C CYS A 50 -2.46 5.50 -6.07
N ASN A 51 -2.07 5.30 -7.32
CA ASN A 51 -1.53 6.31 -8.21
C ASN A 51 -2.42 6.41 -9.46
N ASP A 52 -3.20 7.48 -9.54
CA ASP A 52 -4.08 7.82 -10.68
C ASP A 52 -3.45 8.83 -11.65
N GLY A 53 -2.15 9.10 -11.50
CA GLY A 53 -1.41 10.12 -12.26
C GLY A 53 -1.10 11.39 -11.48
N ALA A 54 -1.63 11.53 -10.26
CA ALA A 54 -1.30 12.62 -9.33
C ALA A 54 -0.23 12.23 -8.28
N GLY A 55 0.42 11.08 -8.45
CA GLY A 55 1.38 10.49 -7.54
C GLY A 55 0.75 9.48 -6.56
N PRO A 56 1.55 8.57 -5.96
CA PRO A 56 1.06 7.55 -5.06
C PRO A 56 0.52 8.16 -3.77
N ARG A 57 -0.68 7.76 -3.37
CA ARG A 57 -1.33 8.16 -2.11
C ARG A 57 -1.91 6.95 -1.41
N VAL A 58 -1.73 6.88 -0.10
CA VAL A 58 -2.38 5.84 0.72
C VAL A 58 -3.89 6.04 0.67
N ILE A 59 -4.61 4.99 0.31
CA ILE A 59 -6.07 4.99 0.21
C ILE A 59 -6.74 4.08 1.22
N CYS A 60 -6.01 3.06 1.71
CA CYS A 60 -6.52 2.11 2.68
C CYS A 60 -5.40 1.58 3.56
N HIS A 61 -5.65 1.49 4.86
CA HIS A 61 -4.90 0.62 5.77
C HIS A 61 -5.80 -0.53 6.19
N TYR A 62 -5.27 -1.74 6.33
CA TYR A 62 -6.00 -2.83 6.96
C TYR A 62 -5.06 -3.73 7.74
N ILE A 63 -5.60 -4.29 8.83
CA ILE A 63 -4.91 -5.18 9.74
C ILE A 63 -5.46 -6.58 9.51
N ASP A 64 -4.59 -7.58 9.35
CA ASP A 64 -4.98 -8.98 9.14
C ASP A 64 -5.28 -9.66 10.48
N GLU A 65 -6.41 -9.25 11.06
CA GLU A 65 -7.03 -9.83 12.24
C GLU A 65 -8.28 -10.65 11.86
N PRO A 66 -8.86 -11.47 12.76
CA PRO A 66 -9.98 -12.35 12.43
C PRO A 66 -11.22 -11.62 11.87
N GLU A 67 -11.42 -10.36 12.25
CA GLU A 67 -12.47 -9.48 11.77
C GLU A 67 -11.84 -8.20 11.21
N PRO A 68 -11.16 -8.27 10.05
CA PRO A 68 -10.33 -7.18 9.58
C PRO A 68 -11.21 -5.99 9.16
N VAL A 69 -11.00 -4.84 9.80
CA VAL A 69 -11.71 -3.60 9.46
C VAL A 69 -10.80 -2.71 8.59
N PRO A 70 -11.06 -2.60 7.28
CA PRO A 70 -10.27 -1.75 6.41
C PRO A 70 -10.59 -0.27 6.68
N GLU A 71 -9.56 0.51 6.96
CA GLU A 71 -9.63 1.95 7.12
C GLU A 71 -9.36 2.66 5.79
N TRP A 72 -10.42 3.18 5.18
CA TRP A 72 -10.34 3.94 3.93
C TRP A 72 -10.16 5.44 4.18
N PHE A 73 -9.38 6.07 3.30
CA PHE A 73 -9.04 7.50 3.39
C PHE A 73 -9.64 8.32 2.26
N GLY A 74 -10.04 9.55 2.59
CA GLY A 74 -10.51 10.54 1.61
C GLY A 74 -11.74 10.06 0.83
N ALA A 75 -11.67 10.21 -0.50
CA ALA A 75 -12.76 9.88 -1.43
C ALA A 75 -13.07 8.38 -1.51
N TRP A 76 -12.19 7.52 -0.99
CA TRP A 76 -12.37 6.06 -1.02
C TRP A 76 -13.29 5.54 0.08
N ARG A 77 -13.75 6.39 1.01
CA ARG A 77 -14.65 5.96 2.09
C ARG A 77 -16.04 5.64 1.54
N GLY A 78 -16.34 4.34 1.43
CA GLY A 78 -17.63 3.85 0.91
C GLY A 78 -17.72 3.86 -0.61
N ASP A 79 -16.57 3.83 -1.28
CA ASP A 79 -16.52 3.70 -2.73
C ASP A 79 -16.89 2.28 -3.18
N GLU A 80 -17.53 2.15 -4.34
CA GLU A 80 -17.92 0.86 -4.92
C GLU A 80 -16.71 -0.03 -5.27
N TRP A 81 -15.51 0.54 -5.38
CA TRP A 81 -14.30 -0.21 -5.70
C TRP A 81 -13.63 -0.80 -4.46
N CYS A 82 -14.03 -0.39 -3.25
CA CYS A 82 -13.42 -0.85 -2.00
C CYS A 82 -13.36 -2.38 -1.91
N ASP A 83 -14.48 -3.07 -2.14
CA ASP A 83 -14.54 -4.53 -2.08
C ASP A 83 -13.61 -5.19 -3.11
N TRP A 84 -13.57 -4.67 -4.34
CA TRP A 84 -12.72 -5.20 -5.41
C TRP A 84 -11.23 -4.99 -5.10
N ILE A 85 -10.85 -3.81 -4.60
CA ILE A 85 -9.48 -3.48 -4.21
C ILE A 85 -9.02 -4.40 -3.07
N LEU A 86 -9.88 -4.64 -2.07
CA LEU A 86 -9.56 -5.55 -0.97
C LEU A 86 -9.42 -6.99 -1.43
N GLU A 87 -10.24 -7.45 -2.38
CA GLU A 87 -10.09 -8.78 -2.95
C GLU A 87 -8.73 -8.93 -3.66
N GLN A 88 -8.31 -7.93 -4.45
CA GLN A 88 -6.99 -7.97 -5.10
C GLN A 88 -5.85 -7.90 -4.08
N ALA A 89 -5.96 -7.05 -3.06
CA ALA A 89 -4.97 -6.98 -2.00
C ALA A 89 -4.85 -8.31 -1.26
N ARG A 90 -5.97 -8.94 -0.93
CA ARG A 90 -6.03 -10.27 -0.28
C ARG A 90 -5.29 -11.35 -1.09
N ARG A 91 -5.41 -11.31 -2.42
CA ARG A 91 -4.65 -12.21 -3.30
C ARG A 91 -3.15 -11.97 -3.16
N LEU A 92 -2.72 -10.71 -3.16
CA LEU A 92 -1.31 -10.36 -3.05
C LEU A 92 -0.68 -10.66 -1.69
N ILE A 93 -1.41 -10.65 -0.56
CA ILE A 93 -0.78 -11.13 0.70
C ILE A 93 -0.76 -12.66 0.80
N ALA A 94 -1.71 -13.35 0.16
CA ALA A 94 -1.68 -14.80 0.09
C ALA A 94 -0.55 -15.31 -0.83
N ASP A 95 -0.34 -14.63 -1.95
CA ASP A 95 0.66 -14.94 -2.96
C ASP A 95 1.32 -13.63 -3.44
N PRO A 96 2.33 -13.13 -2.69
CA PRO A 96 3.04 -11.91 -3.06
C PRO A 96 3.85 -12.11 -4.33
N GLU A 97 4.02 -11.05 -5.11
CA GLU A 97 4.88 -11.03 -6.29
C GLU A 97 6.34 -11.18 -5.85
N ASN A 98 6.75 -12.43 -5.71
CA ASN A 98 8.07 -12.84 -5.25
C ASN A 98 9.10 -12.48 -6.34
N THR A 99 9.82 -11.37 -6.17
CA THR A 99 11.00 -11.06 -6.99
C THR A 99 12.17 -11.98 -6.61
#